data_AF-A0AA44GDB8-F1
#
_entry.id   AF-A0AA44GDB8-F1
#
_cell.length_a   1.000
_cell.length_b   1.000
_cell.length_c   1.000
_cell.angle_alpha   90.00
_cell.angle_beta   90.00
_cell.angle_gamma   90.00
#
_symmetry.space_group_name_H-M   'P 1'
#
loop_
_entity.id
_entity.type
_entity.pdbx_description
1 polymer ?
#
loop_
_entity_poly.entity_id
_entity_poly.type
_entity_poly.pdbx_seq_one_letter_code
_entity_poly.pdbx_strand_id
1 'polypeptide(L)'
;MDEKKKGLEYFSTPQKLFVGYTLAILVDLTVLNLLDEFWHYVHISSFIVSLGAAILLQLLLKLSIGLEHKLANYFKSKPGTAPKVYRGISTYIILVGSKFVMLGAIDLVFGDAVSFSGPYNGIVAFFGVVFAIMIAEAIVGKIYVALGDD
;
A
#
# COMPACT_ATOMS: atom_id res chain seq x y z
N MET A 1 37.17 18.08 -12.91
CA MET A 1 36.30 17.54 -11.84
C MET A 1 34.89 17.94 -12.20
N ASP A 2 34.14 17.01 -12.78
CA ASP A 2 32.88 17.24 -13.51
C ASP A 2 31.77 17.83 -12.64
N GLU A 3 31.31 19.03 -12.99
CA GLU A 3 30.09 19.65 -12.44
C GLU A 3 28.82 18.80 -12.70
N LYS A 4 28.86 17.87 -13.66
CA LYS A 4 27.73 16.97 -13.96
C LYS A 4 27.41 15.95 -12.87
N LYS A 5 28.28 15.74 -11.87
CA LYS A 5 27.98 14.84 -10.73
C LYS A 5 27.27 15.54 -9.56
N LYS A 6 27.15 16.87 -9.55
CA LYS A 6 26.55 17.62 -8.44
C LYS A 6 25.02 17.66 -8.42
N GLY A 7 24.35 17.33 -9.53
CA GLY A 7 22.88 17.41 -9.63
C GLY A 7 22.15 16.27 -8.92
N LEU A 8 22.73 15.07 -8.85
CA LEU A 8 22.05 13.87 -8.34
C LEU A 8 22.38 13.54 -6.87
N GLU A 9 23.33 14.26 -6.25
CA GLU A 9 23.74 14.12 -4.84
C GLU A 9 22.99 15.06 -3.86
N TYR A 10 21.90 15.71 -4.28
CA TYR A 10 21.30 16.81 -3.49
C TYR A 10 20.16 16.44 -2.54
N PHE A 11 19.76 15.16 -2.44
CA PHE A 11 18.80 14.70 -1.42
C PHE A 11 19.40 13.57 -0.58
N SER A 12 19.50 13.82 0.72
CA SER A 12 19.82 12.77 1.70
C SER A 12 18.75 11.68 1.66
N THR A 13 19.13 10.40 1.80
CA THR A 13 18.20 9.25 1.83
C THR A 13 16.95 9.48 2.69
N PRO A 14 17.02 10.15 3.86
CA PRO A 14 15.84 10.51 4.66
C PRO A 14 14.87 11.48 3.97
N GLN A 15 15.36 12.47 3.20
CA GLN A 15 14.52 13.43 2.48
C GLN A 15 13.71 12.74 1.38
N LYS A 16 14.33 11.82 0.63
CA LYS A 16 13.62 11.02 -0.39
C LYS A 16 12.52 10.16 0.23
N LEU A 17 12.78 9.58 1.40
CA LEU A 17 11.78 8.80 2.14
C LEU A 17 10.63 9.66 2.66
N PHE A 18 10.92 10.85 3.20
CA PHE A 18 9.90 11.79 3.66
C PHE A 18 8.96 12.20 2.51
N VAL A 19 9.51 12.62 1.37
CA VAL A 19 8.73 13.01 0.20
C VAL A 19 7.92 11.83 -0.33
N GLY A 20 8.54 10.66 -0.49
CA GLY A 20 7.85 9.47 -1.00
C GLY A 20 6.68 9.04 -0.11
N TYR A 21 6.86 9.02 1.21
CA TYR A 21 5.78 8.63 2.13
C TYR A 21 4.68 9.68 2.25
N THR A 22 5.04 10.96 2.27
CA THR A 22 4.05 12.04 2.30
C THR A 22 3.22 12.01 1.03
N LEU A 23 3.86 11.85 -0.14
CA LEU A 23 3.16 11.77 -1.43
C LEU A 23 2.24 10.56 -1.49
N ALA A 24 2.70 9.39 -1.05
CA ALA A 24 1.89 8.17 -1.03
C ALA A 24 0.64 8.32 -0.14
N ILE A 25 0.78 8.85 1.08
CA ILE A 25 -0.35 9.12 1.97
C ILE A 25 -1.34 10.11 1.34
N LEU A 26 -0.85 11.17 0.69
CA LEU A 26 -1.72 12.16 0.03
C LEU A 26 -2.46 11.56 -1.18
N VAL A 27 -1.82 10.66 -1.92
CA VAL A 27 -2.45 9.91 -3.02
C VAL A 27 -3.55 9.00 -2.46
N ASP A 28 -3.24 8.21 -1.43
CA ASP A 28 -4.21 7.31 -0.79
C ASP A 28 -5.41 8.08 -0.26
N LEU A 29 -5.16 9.19 0.44
CA LEU A 29 -6.19 10.09 0.94
C LEU A 29 -7.08 10.61 -0.20
N THR A 30 -6.47 11.06 -1.30
CA THR A 30 -7.21 11.57 -2.46
C THR A 30 -8.09 10.48 -3.06
N VAL A 31 -7.55 9.28 -3.28
CA VAL A 31 -8.29 8.15 -3.84
C VAL A 31 -9.44 7.74 -2.92
N LEU A 32 -9.21 7.66 -1.60
CA LEU A 32 -10.25 7.31 -0.64
C LEU A 32 -11.41 8.30 -0.65
N ASN A 33 -11.13 9.61 -0.63
CA ASN A 33 -12.18 10.63 -0.66
C ASN A 33 -12.90 10.66 -2.02
N LEU A 34 -12.21 10.38 -3.14
CA LEU A 34 -12.87 10.24 -4.44
C LEU A 34 -13.81 9.03 -4.50
N LEU A 35 -13.40 7.90 -3.92
CA LEU A 35 -14.24 6.70 -3.87
C LEU A 35 -15.43 6.90 -2.92
N ASP A 36 -15.24 7.55 -1.78
CA ASP A 36 -16.33 7.92 -0.87
C ASP A 36 -17.35 8.85 -1.56
N GLU A 37 -16.89 9.83 -2.33
CA GLU A 37 -17.76 10.78 -3.02
C GLU A 37 -18.52 10.15 -4.19
N PHE A 38 -17.84 9.34 -5.02
CA PHE A 38 -18.38 8.88 -6.30
C PHE A 38 -18.82 7.42 -6.32
N TRP A 39 -18.49 6.63 -5.30
CA TRP A 39 -18.81 5.21 -5.26
C TRP A 39 -19.61 4.84 -4.02
N HIS A 40 -20.92 4.65 -4.19
CA HIS A 40 -21.89 4.39 -3.13
C HIS A 40 -21.62 3.13 -2.27
N TYR A 41 -20.66 2.30 -2.65
CA TYR A 41 -20.21 1.15 -1.87
C TYR A 41 -19.10 1.48 -0.86
N VAL A 42 -18.55 2.68 -0.88
CA VAL A 42 -17.55 3.17 0.06
C VAL A 42 -18.16 4.32 0.82
N HIS A 43 -18.12 4.27 2.14
CA HIS A 43 -18.55 5.37 2.99
C HIS A 43 -17.51 5.66 4.08
N ILE A 44 -17.12 6.92 4.19
CA ILE A 44 -16.17 7.42 5.18
C ILE A 44 -16.84 8.60 5.91
N SER A 45 -16.95 8.48 7.23
CA SER A 45 -17.69 9.44 8.06
C SER A 45 -17.12 10.88 8.07
N SER A 46 -15.81 11.05 7.81
CA SER A 46 -15.17 12.37 7.79
C SER A 46 -13.78 12.34 7.17
N PHE A 47 -13.25 13.52 6.85
CA PHE A 47 -11.90 13.70 6.33
C PHE A 47 -10.79 13.17 7.28
N ILE A 48 -10.93 13.36 8.59
CA ILE A 48 -9.93 12.87 9.55
C ILE A 48 -9.91 11.33 9.57
N VAL A 49 -11.06 10.71 9.36
CA VAL A 49 -11.16 9.25 9.25
C VAL A 49 -10.54 8.76 7.94
N SER A 50 -10.76 9.42 6.80
CA SER A 50 -10.04 9.05 5.55
C SER A 50 -8.53 9.24 5.67
N LEU A 51 -8.06 10.28 6.37
CA LEU A 51 -6.63 10.46 6.67
C LEU A 51 -6.07 9.33 7.54
N GLY A 52 -6.80 8.95 8.60
CA GLY A 52 -6.44 7.81 9.42
C GLY A 52 -6.37 6.51 8.60
N ALA A 53 -7.38 6.27 7.76
CA ALA A 53 -7.47 5.10 6.90
C ALA A 53 -6.33 5.04 5.87
N ALA A 54 -6.01 6.17 5.24
CA ALA A 54 -4.88 6.30 4.32
C ALA A 54 -3.56 5.92 5.00
N ILE A 55 -3.28 6.48 6.19
CA ILE A 55 -2.08 6.18 6.96
C ILE A 55 -2.04 4.69 7.36
N LEU A 56 -3.17 4.14 7.82
CA LEU A 56 -3.27 2.74 8.23
C LEU A 56 -3.01 1.79 7.05
N LEU A 57 -3.68 2.02 5.91
CA LEU A 57 -3.51 1.23 4.69
C LEU A 57 -2.06 1.27 4.20
N GLN A 58 -1.48 2.47 4.13
CA GLN A 58 -0.10 2.69 3.75
C GLN A 58 0.90 1.95 4.67
N LEU A 59 0.62 1.91 5.97
CA LEU A 59 1.41 1.15 6.95
C LEU A 59 1.28 -0.35 6.71
N LEU A 60 0.05 -0.86 6.55
CA LEU A 60 -0.21 -2.29 6.37
C LEU A 60 0.36 -2.84 5.07
N LEU A 61 0.35 -2.06 3.97
CA LEU A 61 1.00 -2.42 2.71
C LEU A 61 2.50 -2.64 2.89
N LYS A 62 3.20 -1.72 3.57
CA LYS A 62 4.65 -1.84 3.83
C LYS A 62 4.96 -3.02 4.73
N LEU A 63 4.15 -3.23 5.77
CA LEU A 63 4.29 -4.38 6.66
C LEU A 63 4.10 -5.69 5.89
N SER A 64 3.09 -5.78 5.00
CA SER A 64 2.85 -6.95 4.16
C SER A 64 4.06 -7.26 3.26
N ILE A 65 4.58 -6.25 2.55
CA ILE A 65 5.74 -6.43 1.65
C ILE A 65 7.00 -6.83 2.45
N GLY A 66 7.21 -6.23 3.62
CA GLY A 66 8.34 -6.55 4.49
C GLY A 66 8.27 -7.98 5.04
N LEU A 67 7.09 -8.43 5.46
CA LEU A 67 6.85 -9.81 5.90
C LEU A 67 7.08 -10.80 4.75
N GLU A 68 6.58 -10.49 3.56
CA GLU A 68 6.81 -11.30 2.36
C GLU A 68 8.30 -11.43 2.05
N HIS A 69 9.06 -10.33 2.07
CA HIS A 69 10.50 -10.36 1.84
C HIS A 69 11.24 -11.19 2.89
N LYS A 70 10.90 -11.04 4.18
CA LYS A 70 11.53 -11.79 5.27
C LYS A 70 11.29 -13.29 5.12
N LEU A 71 10.07 -13.70 4.80
CA LEU A 71 9.71 -15.10 4.60
C LEU A 71 10.33 -15.67 3.32
N ALA A 72 10.31 -14.91 2.23
CA ALA A 72 10.98 -15.29 0.99
C ALA A 72 12.49 -15.53 1.19
N ASN A 73 13.15 -14.66 1.97
CA ASN A 73 14.58 -14.81 2.28
C ASN A 73 14.86 -15.99 3.21
N TYR A 74 13.99 -16.23 4.21
CA TYR A 74 14.11 -17.39 5.10
C TYR A 74 14.02 -18.72 4.35
N PHE A 75 13.14 -18.84 3.36
CA PHE A 75 13.02 -20.08 2.57
C PHE A 75 14.08 -20.19 1.47
N LYS A 76 14.63 -19.07 0.97
CA LYS A 76 15.74 -19.07 0.00
C LYS A 76 17.05 -19.60 0.59
N SER A 77 17.27 -19.47 1.90
CA SER A 77 18.52 -19.90 2.55
C SER A 77 18.59 -21.40 2.88
N LYS A 78 17.53 -22.18 2.63
CA LYS A 78 17.49 -23.63 2.90
C LYS A 78 17.64 -24.47 1.63
N PRO A 79 18.57 -25.44 1.57
CA PRO A 79 18.71 -26.34 0.43
C PRO A 79 17.56 -27.38 0.36
N GLY A 80 17.12 -27.74 -0.85
CA GLY A 80 16.12 -28.79 -1.11
C GLY A 80 14.92 -28.36 -1.97
N THR A 81 14.06 -29.32 -2.31
CA THR A 81 12.79 -29.10 -3.05
C THR A 81 11.63 -28.70 -2.14
N ALA A 82 11.60 -29.16 -0.88
CA ALA A 82 10.57 -28.82 0.09
C ALA A 82 10.48 -27.29 0.39
N PRO A 83 11.59 -26.54 0.57
CA PRO A 83 11.55 -25.09 0.76
C PRO A 83 10.90 -24.32 -0.40
N LYS A 84 10.93 -24.84 -1.64
CA LYS A 84 10.25 -24.21 -2.79
C LYS A 84 8.73 -24.28 -2.67
N VAL A 85 8.21 -25.42 -2.21
CA VAL A 85 6.77 -25.63 -1.98
C VAL A 85 6.31 -24.77 -0.80
N TYR A 86 7.04 -24.81 0.33
CA TYR A 86 6.72 -23.98 1.48
C TYR A 86 6.80 -22.49 1.18
N ARG A 87 7.75 -22.06 0.33
CA ARG A 87 7.81 -20.67 -0.15
C ARG A 87 6.54 -20.31 -0.90
N GLY A 88 6.12 -21.11 -1.88
CA GLY A 88 4.90 -20.87 -2.65
C GLY A 88 3.66 -20.76 -1.76
N ILE A 89 3.49 -21.70 -0.82
CA ILE A 89 2.36 -21.69 0.13
C ILE A 89 2.43 -20.46 1.04
N SER A 90 3.59 -20.15 1.61
CA SER A 90 3.76 -18.99 2.52
C SER A 90 3.50 -17.66 1.81
N THR A 91 4.01 -17.49 0.58
CA THR A 91 3.78 -16.29 -0.21
C THR A 91 2.30 -16.15 -0.55
N TYR A 92 1.63 -17.25 -0.93
CA TYR A 92 0.18 -17.24 -1.17
C TYR A 92 -0.61 -16.85 0.08
N ILE A 93 -0.30 -17.44 1.23
CA ILE A 93 -0.97 -17.12 2.50
C ILE A 93 -0.76 -15.66 2.88
N ILE A 94 0.43 -15.09 2.65
CA ILE A 94 0.67 -13.66 2.92
C ILE A 94 -0.11 -12.78 1.95
N LEU A 95 -0.05 -13.07 0.63
CA LEU A 95 -0.70 -12.25 -0.39
C LEU A 95 -2.22 -12.21 -0.24
N VAL A 96 -2.82 -13.36 0.08
CA VAL A 96 -4.25 -13.48 0.30
C VAL A 96 -4.61 -13.03 1.71
N GLY A 97 -3.88 -13.50 2.72
CA GLY A 97 -4.13 -13.22 4.12
C GLY A 97 -3.94 -11.75 4.51
N SER A 98 -2.96 -11.05 3.93
CA SER A 98 -2.73 -9.63 4.23
C SER A 98 -3.92 -8.75 3.87
N LYS A 99 -4.69 -9.13 2.85
CA LYS A 99 -5.92 -8.43 2.44
C LYS A 99 -7.03 -8.58 3.47
N PHE A 100 -7.20 -9.78 4.03
CA PHE A 100 -8.14 -10.01 5.13
C PHE A 100 -7.69 -9.33 6.43
N VAL A 101 -6.39 -9.33 6.71
CA VAL A 101 -5.82 -8.57 7.85
C VAL A 101 -6.06 -7.07 7.66
N MET A 102 -5.91 -6.55 6.45
CA MET A 102 -6.19 -5.14 6.16
C MET A 102 -7.67 -4.79 6.38
N LEU A 103 -8.59 -5.61 5.88
CA LEU A 103 -10.02 -5.40 6.10
C LEU A 103 -10.38 -5.46 7.59
N GLY A 104 -9.88 -6.47 8.31
CA GLY A 104 -10.08 -6.58 9.75
C GLY A 104 -9.42 -5.47 10.57
N ALA A 105 -8.29 -4.92 10.12
CA ALA A 105 -7.63 -3.80 10.77
C ALA A 105 -8.43 -2.50 10.60
N ILE A 106 -9.01 -2.26 9.43
CA ILE A 106 -9.89 -1.10 9.22
C ILE A 106 -11.13 -1.22 10.11
N ASP A 107 -11.79 -2.38 10.10
CA ASP A 107 -12.97 -2.63 10.93
C ASP A 107 -12.65 -2.48 12.43
N LEU A 108 -11.48 -2.97 12.88
CA LEU A 108 -11.05 -2.83 14.27
C LEU A 108 -10.74 -1.37 14.67
N VAL A 109 -10.11 -0.60 13.79
CA VAL A 109 -9.62 0.76 14.12
C VAL A 109 -10.71 1.81 13.91
N PHE A 110 -11.53 1.66 12.88
CA PHE A 110 -12.52 2.66 12.46
C PHE A 110 -13.96 2.18 12.62
N GLY A 111 -14.21 0.87 12.70
CA GLY A 111 -15.57 0.31 12.78
C GLY A 111 -16.49 0.91 11.72
N ASP A 112 -17.64 1.39 12.15
CA ASP A 112 -18.65 2.00 11.26
C ASP A 112 -18.20 3.33 10.63
N ALA A 113 -17.08 3.93 11.07
CA ALA A 113 -16.57 5.17 10.52
C ALA A 113 -15.99 5.01 9.10
N VAL A 114 -15.62 3.79 8.72
CA VAL A 114 -15.24 3.38 7.37
C VAL A 114 -16.01 2.11 7.02
N SER A 115 -17.00 2.22 6.14
CA SER A 115 -17.80 1.06 5.74
C SER A 115 -17.65 0.75 4.25
N PHE A 116 -17.50 -0.54 3.98
CA PHE A 116 -17.53 -1.10 2.64
C PHE A 116 -18.82 -1.89 2.50
N SER A 117 -19.69 -1.49 1.57
CA SER A 117 -20.98 -2.13 1.34
C SER A 117 -21.04 -2.78 -0.05
N GLY A 118 -22.16 -3.41 -0.37
CA GLY A 118 -22.36 -4.09 -1.64
C GLY A 118 -22.03 -5.58 -1.62
N PRO A 119 -21.83 -6.21 -2.80
CA PRO A 119 -21.77 -7.66 -2.95
C PRO A 119 -20.72 -8.32 -2.06
N TYR A 120 -21.03 -9.53 -1.59
CA TYR A 120 -20.18 -10.31 -0.69
C TYR A 120 -19.78 -9.53 0.58
N ASN A 121 -20.71 -8.80 1.21
CA ASN A 121 -20.49 -8.01 2.43
C ASN A 121 -19.35 -6.98 2.28
N GLY A 122 -19.33 -6.24 1.16
CA GLY A 122 -18.34 -5.18 0.96
C GLY A 122 -16.95 -5.63 0.51
N ILE A 123 -16.72 -6.93 0.34
CA ILE A 123 -15.43 -7.46 -0.13
C ILE A 123 -15.06 -6.85 -1.49
N VAL A 124 -16.02 -6.77 -2.42
CA VAL A 124 -15.78 -6.19 -3.76
C VAL A 124 -15.36 -4.72 -3.66
N ALA A 125 -16.01 -3.96 -2.77
CA ALA A 125 -15.69 -2.56 -2.55
C ALA A 125 -14.28 -2.38 -1.98
N PHE A 126 -13.92 -3.18 -0.97
CA PHE A 126 -12.58 -3.19 -0.39
C PHE A 126 -11.50 -3.52 -1.43
N PHE A 127 -11.69 -4.56 -2.24
CA PHE A 127 -10.75 -4.88 -3.32
C PHE A 127 -10.64 -3.76 -4.35
N GLY A 128 -11.76 -3.14 -4.73
CA GLY A 128 -11.77 -1.99 -5.62
C GLY A 128 -10.94 -0.83 -5.09
N VAL A 129 -11.09 -0.50 -3.79
CA VAL A 129 -10.29 0.53 -3.10
C VAL A 129 -8.80 0.18 -3.14
N VAL A 130 -8.44 -1.05 -2.74
CA VAL A 130 -7.04 -1.49 -2.72
C VAL A 130 -6.42 -1.42 -4.12
N PHE A 131 -7.14 -1.85 -5.16
CA PHE A 131 -6.64 -1.77 -6.53
C PHE A 131 -6.53 -0.33 -7.03
N ALA A 132 -7.51 0.52 -6.73
CA ALA A 132 -7.49 1.93 -7.11
C ALA A 132 -6.28 2.65 -6.48
N ILE A 133 -6.03 2.42 -5.19
CA ILE A 133 -4.87 2.94 -4.47
C ILE A 133 -3.58 2.46 -5.13
N MET A 134 -3.41 1.14 -5.30
CA MET A 134 -2.20 0.56 -5.87
C MET A 134 -1.91 1.09 -7.29
N ILE A 135 -2.95 1.29 -8.11
CA ILE A 135 -2.82 1.86 -9.46
C ILE A 135 -2.42 3.34 -9.37
N ALA A 136 -3.09 4.12 -8.53
CA ALA A 136 -2.80 5.55 -8.36
C ALA A 136 -1.37 5.78 -7.87
N GLU A 137 -0.95 5.06 -6.83
CA GLU A 137 0.43 5.10 -6.32
C GLU A 137 1.44 4.71 -7.39
N ALA A 138 1.17 3.66 -8.18
CA ALA A 138 2.06 3.24 -9.25
C ALA A 138 2.19 4.30 -10.36
N ILE A 139 1.10 4.99 -10.72
CA ILE A 139 1.11 6.07 -11.70
C ILE A 139 1.91 7.26 -11.16
N VAL A 140 1.60 7.72 -9.95
CA VAL A 140 2.27 8.87 -9.34
C VAL A 140 3.75 8.58 -9.11
N GLY A 141 4.08 7.37 -8.66
CA GLY A 141 5.47 6.92 -8.50
C GLY A 141 6.24 6.90 -9.81
N LYS A 142 5.63 6.45 -10.91
CA LYS A 142 6.24 6.53 -12.25
C LYS A 142 6.49 7.96 -12.69
N ILE A 143 5.52 8.85 -12.48
CA ILE A 143 5.66 10.28 -12.80
C ILE A 143 6.81 10.90 -11.99
N TYR A 144 6.85 10.64 -10.68
CA TYR A 144 7.88 11.14 -9.79
C TYR A 144 9.29 10.71 -10.22
N VAL A 145 9.47 9.45 -10.60
CA VAL A 145 10.77 8.94 -11.10
C VAL A 145 11.11 9.58 -12.46
N ALA A 146 10.15 9.64 -13.39
CA ALA A 146 10.37 10.22 -14.71
C ALA A 146 10.80 11.70 -14.66
N LEU A 147 10.35 12.45 -13.65
CA LEU A 147 10.74 13.85 -13.42
C LEU A 147 12.15 14.01 -12.82
N GLY A 148 12.75 12.95 -12.30
CA GLY A 148 14.07 12.98 -11.66
C GLY A 148 15.24 12.59 -12.56
N ASP A 149 14.96 12.15 -13.79
CA ASP A 149 15.95 11.65 -14.76
C ASP A 149 16.45 12.73 -15.75
N ASP A 150 16.25 14.03 -15.45
CA ASP A 150 16.78 15.19 -16.20
C ASP A 150 18.08 15.77 -15.61
#